data_AF-A0A1D7XXI2-F1
#
_entry.id   AF-A0A1D7XXI2-F1
#
_cell.length_a   1.000
_cell.length_b   1.000
_cell.length_c   1.000
_cell.angle_alpha   90.00
_cell.angle_beta   90.00
_cell.angle_gamma   90.00
#
_symmetry.space_group_name_H-M   'P 1'
#
loop_
_entity.id
_entity.type
_entity.pdbx_description
1 polymer ?
#
loop_
_entity_poly.entity_id
_entity_poly.type
_entity_poly.pdbx_seq_one_letter_code
_entity_poly.pdbx_strand_id
1 'polypeptide(L)'
;MLLANKEAQTKGEKLPYTKQQFNETNEGNTSSLIFDWNLSLPTAEQFIKLEHSEGRHCNAIAMAHWNIDLPHAEPYTKKEHSEAKGCTAETMRFWNECLPEAEPYTKEEHASAEGCTAEAKSLWNLVVSKSEQYTKMEMITNKTVTK
;
A
#
# COMPACT_ATOMS: atom_id res chain seq x y z
N MET A 1 0.69 -6.22 -22.75
CA MET A 1 -0.38 -7.26 -22.83
C MET A 1 -1.66 -6.89 -22.09
N LEU A 2 -1.57 -6.22 -20.94
CA LEU A 2 -2.70 -5.85 -20.10
C LEU A 2 -3.83 -5.10 -20.83
N LEU A 3 -3.50 -4.12 -21.70
CA LEU A 3 -4.50 -3.33 -22.45
C LEU A 3 -5.42 -4.21 -23.30
N ALA A 4 -4.86 -5.17 -24.04
CA ALA A 4 -5.64 -6.08 -24.88
C ALA A 4 -6.58 -6.96 -24.04
N ASN A 5 -6.14 -7.40 -22.85
CA ASN A 5 -7.01 -8.12 -21.93
C ASN A 5 -8.14 -7.24 -21.38
N LYS A 6 -7.88 -5.96 -21.06
CA LYS A 6 -8.93 -5.03 -20.62
C LYS A 6 -9.98 -4.81 -21.71
N GLU A 7 -9.56 -4.67 -22.96
CA GLU A 7 -10.46 -4.54 -24.11
C GLU A 7 -11.31 -5.79 -24.32
N ALA A 8 -10.70 -6.99 -24.29
CA ALA A 8 -11.41 -8.25 -24.43
C ALA A 8 -12.44 -8.44 -23.31
N GLN A 9 -12.06 -8.17 -22.05
CA GLN A 9 -12.97 -8.25 -20.92
C GLN A 9 -14.16 -7.29 -21.05
N THR A 10 -13.92 -6.05 -21.50
CA THR A 10 -14.98 -5.05 -21.72
C THR A 10 -15.98 -5.52 -22.79
N LYS A 11 -15.52 -6.30 -23.76
CA LYS A 11 -16.36 -6.89 -24.81
C LYS A 11 -17.00 -8.23 -24.40
N GLY A 12 -16.69 -8.75 -23.21
CA GLY A 12 -17.12 -10.09 -22.78
C GLY A 12 -16.45 -11.23 -23.58
N GLU A 13 -15.31 -10.95 -24.20
CA GLU A 13 -14.54 -11.90 -24.98
C GLU A 13 -13.56 -12.68 -24.11
N LYS A 14 -13.09 -13.82 -24.62
CA LYS A 14 -12.01 -14.57 -23.99
C LYS A 14 -10.74 -13.72 -23.95
N LEU A 15 -10.06 -13.70 -22.81
CA LEU A 15 -8.79 -12.98 -22.66
C LEU A 15 -7.73 -13.51 -23.64
N PRO A 16 -7.07 -12.64 -24.42
CA PRO A 16 -6.04 -13.05 -25.37
C PRO A 16 -4.74 -13.53 -24.70
N TYR A 17 -4.44 -13.09 -23.47
CA TYR A 17 -3.23 -13.46 -22.74
C TYR A 17 -3.53 -14.02 -21.35
N THR A 18 -2.80 -15.06 -20.94
CA THR A 18 -2.88 -15.66 -19.60
C THR A 18 -2.04 -14.90 -18.57
N LYS A 19 -2.27 -15.18 -17.27
CA LYS A 19 -1.42 -14.67 -16.17
C LYS A 19 0.05 -15.05 -16.39
N GLN A 20 0.31 -16.31 -16.75
CA GLN A 20 1.66 -16.80 -17.02
C GLN A 20 2.34 -16.03 -18.17
N GLN A 21 1.65 -15.85 -19.30
CA GLN A 21 2.19 -15.10 -20.45
C GLN A 21 2.50 -13.66 -20.08
N PHE A 22 1.67 -13.03 -19.24
CA PHE A 22 1.92 -11.69 -18.72
C PHE A 22 3.16 -11.67 -17.81
N ASN A 23 3.27 -12.63 -16.89
CA ASN A 23 4.37 -12.73 -15.93
C ASN A 23 5.74 -12.94 -16.60
N GLU A 24 5.78 -13.67 -17.71
CA GLU A 24 7.02 -13.94 -18.48
C GLU A 24 7.58 -12.71 -19.20
N THR A 25 6.83 -11.60 -19.25
CA THR A 25 7.32 -10.34 -19.84
C THR A 25 8.03 -9.45 -18.81
N ASN A 26 8.80 -8.48 -19.29
CA ASN A 26 9.33 -7.42 -18.42
C ASN A 26 8.21 -6.58 -17.74
N GLU A 27 6.97 -6.65 -18.24
CA GLU A 27 5.77 -6.03 -17.65
C GLU A 27 5.27 -6.81 -16.42
N GLY A 28 5.51 -8.12 -16.32
CA GLY A 28 5.03 -8.94 -15.20
C GLY A 28 5.82 -8.81 -13.89
N ASN A 29 6.95 -8.10 -13.91
CA ASN A 29 7.95 -8.14 -12.83
C ASN A 29 7.90 -6.95 -11.85
N THR A 30 6.85 -6.11 -11.89
CA THR A 30 6.69 -5.01 -10.92
C THR A 30 5.42 -5.19 -10.09
N SER A 31 5.48 -4.80 -8.82
CA SER A 31 4.32 -4.86 -7.92
C SER A 31 3.12 -4.07 -8.47
N SER A 32 3.38 -2.90 -9.06
CA SER A 32 2.34 -2.06 -9.69
C SER A 32 1.64 -2.75 -10.85
N LEU A 33 2.34 -3.50 -11.70
CA LEU A 33 1.71 -4.16 -12.85
C LEU A 33 0.96 -5.44 -12.43
N ILE A 34 1.46 -6.13 -11.40
CA ILE A 34 0.74 -7.21 -10.73
C ILE A 34 -0.57 -6.69 -10.11
N PHE A 35 -0.49 -5.56 -9.40
CA PHE A 35 -1.65 -4.88 -8.84
C PHE A 35 -2.65 -4.47 -9.93
N ASP A 36 -2.19 -3.81 -11.00
CA ASP A 36 -3.02 -3.37 -12.11
C ASP A 36 -3.72 -4.53 -12.82
N TRP A 37 -3.04 -5.68 -12.95
CA TRP A 37 -3.64 -6.90 -13.47
C TRP A 37 -4.83 -7.34 -12.62
N ASN A 38 -4.62 -7.52 -11.32
CA ASN A 38 -5.65 -7.98 -10.40
C ASN A 38 -6.84 -7.01 -10.36
N LEU A 39 -6.56 -5.72 -10.27
CA LEU A 39 -7.58 -4.67 -10.21
C LEU A 39 -8.39 -4.59 -11.51
N SER A 40 -7.72 -4.67 -12.66
CA SER A 40 -8.37 -4.44 -13.96
C SER A 40 -9.03 -5.70 -14.53
N LEU A 41 -8.60 -6.87 -14.11
CA LEU A 41 -9.04 -8.15 -14.67
C LEU A 41 -9.57 -9.10 -13.58
N PRO A 42 -10.65 -8.74 -12.86
CA PRO A 42 -11.14 -9.52 -11.72
C PRO A 42 -11.63 -10.93 -12.09
N THR A 43 -11.93 -11.19 -13.37
CA THR A 43 -12.34 -12.52 -13.85
C THR A 43 -11.17 -13.37 -14.36
N ALA A 44 -9.95 -12.81 -14.42
CA ALA A 44 -8.76 -13.54 -14.80
C ALA A 44 -8.21 -14.35 -13.61
N GLU A 45 -7.29 -15.27 -13.90
CA GLU A 45 -6.43 -15.84 -12.86
C GLU A 45 -5.65 -14.70 -12.17
N GLN A 46 -5.79 -14.63 -10.85
CA GLN A 46 -5.22 -13.56 -10.04
C GLN A 46 -3.79 -13.89 -9.59
N PHE A 47 -3.00 -12.85 -9.40
CA PHE A 47 -1.76 -12.93 -8.65
C PHE A 47 -2.03 -13.00 -7.15
N ILE A 48 -1.20 -13.72 -6.42
CA ILE A 48 -1.25 -13.83 -4.95
C ILE A 48 -0.34 -12.80 -4.28
N LYS A 49 -0.53 -12.60 -2.96
CA LYS A 49 0.27 -11.68 -2.13
C LYS A 49 1.77 -11.92 -2.25
N LEU A 50 2.20 -13.18 -2.31
CA LEU A 50 3.61 -13.54 -2.47
C LEU A 50 4.17 -13.01 -3.81
N GLU A 51 3.49 -13.28 -4.93
CA GLU A 51 3.89 -12.82 -6.26
C GLU A 51 3.99 -11.28 -6.30
N HIS A 52 3.02 -10.57 -5.69
CA HIS A 52 3.07 -9.11 -5.57
C HIS A 52 4.26 -8.62 -4.73
N SER A 53 4.54 -9.29 -3.59
CA SER A 53 5.64 -8.91 -2.68
C SER A 53 7.03 -9.08 -3.30
N GLU A 54 7.19 -10.08 -4.17
CA GLU A 54 8.43 -10.35 -4.91
C GLU A 54 8.59 -9.43 -6.13
N GLY A 55 7.51 -8.76 -6.55
CA GLY A 55 7.53 -7.77 -7.61
C GLY A 55 8.48 -6.61 -7.30
N ARG A 56 9.25 -6.17 -8.31
CA ARG A 56 10.14 -5.02 -8.16
C ARG A 56 9.34 -3.80 -7.72
N HIS A 57 9.93 -3.02 -6.82
CA HIS A 57 9.36 -1.80 -6.23
C HIS A 57 8.14 -2.04 -5.33
N CYS A 58 7.92 -3.26 -4.83
CA CYS A 58 6.99 -3.45 -3.71
C CYS A 58 7.49 -2.67 -2.48
N ASN A 59 6.73 -1.64 -2.08
CA ASN A 59 7.04 -0.73 -0.98
C ASN A 59 5.80 -0.58 -0.07
N ALA A 60 5.93 0.16 1.03
CA ALA A 60 4.84 0.33 2.00
C ALA A 60 3.53 0.84 1.35
N ILE A 61 3.61 1.84 0.45
CA ILE A 61 2.44 2.34 -0.27
C ILE A 61 1.82 1.27 -1.18
N ALA A 62 2.62 0.49 -1.91
CA ALA A 62 2.10 -0.59 -2.74
C ALA A 62 1.35 -1.65 -1.91
N MET A 63 1.85 -1.97 -0.72
CA MET A 63 1.18 -2.89 0.21
C MET A 63 -0.12 -2.30 0.76
N ALA A 64 -0.16 -1.00 1.05
CA ALA A 64 -1.39 -0.33 1.49
C ALA A 64 -2.45 -0.36 0.37
N HIS A 65 -2.09 -0.02 -0.87
CA HIS A 65 -3.00 -0.09 -2.02
C HIS A 65 -3.53 -1.50 -2.28
N TRP A 66 -2.67 -2.52 -2.16
CA TRP A 66 -3.10 -3.92 -2.25
C TRP A 66 -4.25 -4.21 -1.27
N ASN A 67 -4.11 -3.81 -0.01
CA ASN A 67 -5.14 -4.03 1.00
C ASN A 67 -6.41 -3.20 0.75
N ILE A 68 -6.28 -1.97 0.25
CA ILE A 68 -7.40 -1.05 0.02
C ILE A 68 -8.23 -1.51 -1.18
N ASP A 69 -7.57 -1.74 -2.31
CA ASP A 69 -8.23 -1.88 -3.60
C ASP A 69 -8.47 -3.35 -3.99
N LEU A 70 -7.84 -4.31 -3.29
CA LEU A 70 -8.04 -5.75 -3.49
C LEU A 70 -8.50 -6.45 -2.18
N PRO A 71 -9.68 -6.11 -1.62
CA PRO A 71 -10.15 -6.61 -0.33
C PRO A 71 -10.44 -8.12 -0.29
N HIS A 72 -10.49 -8.77 -1.45
CA HIS A 72 -10.66 -10.22 -1.57
C HIS A 72 -9.33 -10.98 -1.59
N ALA A 73 -8.21 -10.29 -1.79
CA ALA A 73 -6.89 -10.89 -1.75
C ALA A 73 -6.43 -11.10 -0.30
N GLU A 74 -5.44 -11.97 -0.09
CA GLU A 74 -4.79 -12.08 1.21
C GLU A 74 -4.15 -10.72 1.56
N PRO A 75 -4.50 -10.11 2.72
CA PRO A 75 -3.99 -8.79 3.07
C PRO A 75 -2.56 -8.87 3.59
N TYR A 76 -1.83 -7.78 3.44
CA TYR A 76 -0.64 -7.49 4.22
C TYR A 76 -1.01 -7.14 5.67
N THR A 77 -0.15 -7.51 6.59
CA THR A 77 -0.21 -7.18 8.01
C THR A 77 0.52 -5.86 8.29
N LYS A 78 0.23 -5.24 9.44
CA LYS A 78 0.98 -4.05 9.92
C LYS A 78 2.47 -4.33 10.01
N LYS A 79 2.85 -5.55 10.42
CA LYS A 79 4.24 -5.98 10.51
C LYS A 79 4.92 -5.99 9.14
N GLU A 80 4.34 -6.68 8.15
CA GLU A 80 4.88 -6.71 6.78
C GLU A 80 5.00 -5.30 6.19
N HIS A 81 3.98 -4.45 6.39
CA HIS A 81 4.01 -3.05 5.96
C HIS A 81 5.12 -2.25 6.66
N SER A 82 5.33 -2.45 7.97
CA SER A 82 6.38 -1.75 8.74
C SER A 82 7.81 -2.11 8.32
N GLU A 83 8.01 -3.33 7.85
CA GLU A 83 9.30 -3.84 7.38
C GLU A 83 9.57 -3.44 5.91
N ALA A 84 8.53 -2.97 5.20
CA ALA A 84 8.65 -2.58 3.80
C ALA A 84 9.46 -1.30 3.62
N LYS A 85 10.19 -1.23 2.50
CA LYS A 85 10.91 -0.02 2.11
C LYS A 85 9.92 1.15 2.01
N GLY A 86 10.34 2.32 2.52
CA GLY A 86 9.54 3.53 2.43
C GLY A 86 8.36 3.56 3.41
N CYS A 87 8.37 2.75 4.47
CA CYS A 87 7.45 2.93 5.58
C CYS A 87 7.81 4.19 6.38
N THR A 88 7.19 5.33 6.03
CA THR A 88 7.39 6.64 6.66
C THR A 88 6.20 7.01 7.54
N ALA A 89 6.30 8.12 8.27
CA ALA A 89 5.18 8.68 9.02
C ALA A 89 3.94 8.90 8.12
N GLU A 90 4.15 9.35 6.88
CA GLU A 90 3.07 9.52 5.91
C GLU A 90 2.38 8.20 5.56
N THR A 91 3.15 7.14 5.27
CA THR A 91 2.55 5.85 4.88
C THR A 91 1.89 5.16 6.08
N MET A 92 2.42 5.32 7.30
CA MET A 92 1.76 4.85 8.53
C MET A 92 0.44 5.57 8.78
N ARG A 93 0.39 6.89 8.56
CA ARG A 93 -0.86 7.66 8.62
C ARG A 93 -1.86 7.17 7.57
N PHE A 94 -1.41 7.01 6.32
CA PHE A 94 -2.23 6.53 5.22
C PHE A 94 -2.82 5.14 5.51
N TRP A 95 -2.01 4.23 6.07
CA TRP A 95 -2.48 2.92 6.55
C TRP A 95 -3.63 3.07 7.54
N ASN A 96 -3.46 3.88 8.59
CA ASN A 96 -4.51 4.09 9.60
C ASN A 96 -5.77 4.77 9.04
N GLU A 97 -5.60 5.69 8.10
CA GLU A 97 -6.69 6.43 7.46
C GLU A 97 -7.55 5.52 6.57
N CYS A 98 -6.90 4.71 5.73
CA CYS A 98 -7.58 3.94 4.69
C CYS A 98 -7.92 2.51 5.11
N LEU A 99 -7.30 1.96 6.15
CA LEU A 99 -7.52 0.60 6.64
C LEU A 99 -7.95 0.60 8.11
N PRO A 100 -9.13 1.16 8.46
CA PRO A 100 -9.57 1.31 9.85
C PRO A 100 -9.79 -0.01 10.59
N GLU A 101 -9.97 -1.12 9.86
CA GLU A 101 -10.14 -2.46 10.42
C GLU A 101 -8.81 -3.23 10.56
N ALA A 102 -7.71 -2.73 9.99
CA ALA A 102 -6.39 -3.32 10.16
C ALA A 102 -5.79 -2.94 11.52
N GLU A 103 -4.78 -3.70 11.97
CA GLU A 103 -4.02 -3.31 13.16
C GLU A 103 -3.41 -1.90 12.94
N PRO A 104 -3.76 -0.90 13.77
CA PRO A 104 -3.32 0.47 13.54
C PRO A 104 -1.90 0.70 14.05
N TYR A 105 -1.24 1.69 13.45
CA TYR A 105 -0.07 2.32 14.04
C TYR A 105 -0.46 3.20 15.22
N THR A 106 0.39 3.25 16.24
CA THR A 106 0.25 4.17 17.37
C THR A 106 0.86 5.54 17.07
N LYS A 107 0.53 6.54 17.90
CA LYS A 107 1.14 7.87 17.86
C LYS A 107 2.66 7.79 18.09
N GLU A 108 3.12 6.88 18.95
CA GLU A 108 4.52 6.65 19.26
C GLU A 108 5.27 6.05 18.07
N GLU A 109 4.69 5.03 17.42
CA GLU A 109 5.25 4.43 16.20
C GLU A 109 5.39 5.51 15.11
N HIS A 110 4.31 6.26 14.84
CA HIS A 110 4.33 7.37 13.89
C HIS A 110 5.36 8.47 14.27
N ALA A 111 5.47 8.83 15.55
CA ALA A 111 6.42 9.84 16.04
C ALA A 111 7.89 9.43 15.84
N SER A 112 8.16 8.13 15.85
CA SER A 112 9.49 7.56 15.67
C SER A 112 9.87 7.36 14.19
N ALA A 113 8.88 7.41 13.29
CA ALA A 113 9.08 7.13 11.87
C ALA A 113 9.79 8.27 11.14
N GLU A 114 10.50 7.89 10.07
CA GLU A 114 11.09 8.85 9.15
C GLU A 114 10.01 9.78 8.57
N GLY A 115 10.33 11.07 8.44
CA GLY A 115 9.40 12.06 7.90
C GLY A 115 8.33 12.55 8.87
N CYS A 116 8.38 12.20 10.18
CA CYS A 116 7.46 12.74 11.18
C CYS A 116 7.76 14.22 11.53
N THR A 117 7.41 15.13 10.61
CA THR A 117 7.50 16.58 10.78
C THR A 117 6.30 17.15 11.57
N ALA A 118 6.34 18.45 11.88
CA ALA A 118 5.20 19.18 12.44
C ALA A 118 3.93 19.07 11.55
N GLU A 119 4.12 19.09 10.23
CA GLU A 119 3.04 18.91 9.26
C GLU A 119 2.49 17.49 9.30
N ALA A 120 3.35 16.46 9.34
CA ALA A 120 2.92 15.07 9.46
C ALA A 120 2.10 14.83 10.74
N LYS A 121 2.52 15.40 11.88
CA LYS A 121 1.77 15.35 13.14
C LYS A 121 0.42 16.07 13.05
N SER A 122 0.37 17.20 12.36
CA SER A 122 -0.87 17.95 12.15
C SER A 122 -1.86 17.15 11.29
N LEU A 123 -1.36 16.49 10.24
CA LEU A 123 -2.15 15.60 9.39
C LEU A 123 -2.63 14.37 10.15
N TRP A 124 -1.78 13.75 10.97
CA TRP A 124 -2.19 12.65 11.86
C TRP A 124 -3.41 13.03 12.70
N ASN A 125 -3.37 14.20 13.34
CA ASN A 125 -4.49 14.65 14.16
C ASN A 125 -5.76 14.89 13.34
N LEU A 126 -5.60 15.39 12.11
CA LEU A 126 -6.71 15.70 11.22
C LEU A 126 -7.42 14.44 10.74
N VAL A 127 -6.68 13.44 10.25
CA VAL A 127 -7.26 12.27 9.56
C VAL A 127 -7.37 11.03 10.44
N VAL A 128 -6.50 10.87 11.45
CA VAL A 128 -6.51 9.72 12.38
C VAL A 128 -7.09 10.13 13.73
N SER A 129 -8.26 10.79 13.72
CA SER A 129 -8.89 11.39 14.91
C SER A 129 -9.28 10.42 16.03
N LYS A 130 -9.41 9.13 15.72
CA LYS A 130 -9.71 8.07 16.69
C LYS A 130 -8.47 7.58 17.46
N SER A 131 -7.28 7.88 16.98
CA SER A 131 -6.01 7.53 17.63
C SER A 131 -5.60 8.59 18.63
N GLU A 132 -4.58 8.29 19.44
CA GLU A 132 -3.99 9.30 20.33
C GLU A 132 -3.46 10.50 19.51
N GLN A 133 -3.77 11.71 19.97
CA GLN A 133 -3.51 12.96 19.26
C GLN A 133 -2.24 13.64 19.79
N TYR A 134 -1.52 14.33 18.90
CA TYR A 134 -0.43 15.22 19.27
C TYR A 134 -0.98 16.51 19.90
N THR A 135 -0.34 16.94 20.99
CA THR A 135 -0.55 18.25 21.59
C THR A 135 0.08 19.36 20.73
N LYS A 136 -0.33 20.61 20.98
CA LYS A 136 0.30 21.79 20.34
C LYS A 136 1.81 21.84 20.57
N MET A 137 2.28 21.46 21.77
CA MET A 137 3.71 21.46 22.09
C MET A 137 4.47 20.39 21.31
N GLU A 138 3.92 19.19 21.17
CA GLU A 138 4.53 18.10 20.40
C GLU A 138 4.62 18.42 18.91
N MET A 139 3.70 19.23 18.36
CA MET A 139 3.75 19.68 16.97
C MET A 139 4.84 20.73 16.72
N ILE A 140 5.13 21.58 17.70
CA ILE A 140 6.16 22.64 17.58
C ILE A 140 7.57 22.10 17.86
N THR A 141 7.69 21.03 18.64
CA THR A 141 8.98 20.42 18.98
C THR A 141 9.40 19.40 17.92
N ASN A 142 10.45 19.74 17.16
CA ASN A 142 11.25 18.73 16.46
C ASN A 142 12.13 18.08 17.52
N LYS A 143 11.88 16.82 17.88
CA LYS A 143 12.88 16.04 18.61
C LYS A 143 14.06 15.87 17.66
N THR A 144 15.06 16.72 17.78
CA THR A 144 16.38 16.50 17.21
C THR A 144 16.94 15.28 17.93
N VAL A 145 16.83 14.10 17.32
CA VAL A 145 17.53 12.92 17.82
C VAL A 145 18.98 13.07 17.35
N THR A 146 19.83 13.61 18.22
CA THR A 146 21.28 13.45 18.09
C THR A 146 21.61 11.97 18.30
N LYS A 147 22.31 11.40 17.32
CA LYS A 147 22.74 9.99 17.23
C LYS A 147 23.39 9.45 18.50
#